data_AF-A0A7C4INK6-F1
#
_entry.id   AF-A0A7C4INK6-F1
#
_cell.length_a   1.000
_cell.length_b   1.000
_cell.length_c   1.000
_cell.angle_alpha   90.00
_cell.angle_beta   90.00
_cell.angle_gamma   90.00
#
_symmetry.space_group_name_H-M   'P 1'
#
loop_
_entity.id
_entity.type
_entity.pdbx_description
1 polymer ?
#
loop_
_entity_poly.entity_id
_entity_poly.type
_entity_poly.pdbx_seq_one_letter_code
_entity_poly.pdbx_strand_id
1 'polypeptide(L)'
;MAVGPGKTVEYAGGSAGKVVYNGDTHGAKQGMKCNDCHPKPFGMKKGTFKLTVEDHAKADYCGICHDGKKAFSMTAEADCGKCHMKAAAEPEKKPEEAPAVKMEEAAPAPAEEKK
;
A
#
# COMPACT_ATOMS: atom_id res chain seq x y z
N MET A 1 -9.48 -4.78 -2.19
CA MET A 1 -8.30 -5.37 -2.83
C MET A 1 -7.29 -5.80 -1.79
N ALA A 2 -6.50 -6.83 -2.06
CA ALA A 2 -5.35 -7.15 -1.23
C ALA A 2 -4.13 -6.32 -1.66
N VAL A 3 -3.52 -5.63 -0.70
CA VAL A 3 -2.32 -4.81 -0.92
C VAL A 3 -1.23 -5.36 -0.03
N GLY A 4 -0.25 -6.00 -0.65
CA GLY A 4 0.88 -6.59 0.07
C GLY A 4 1.89 -5.56 0.57
N PRO A 5 2.86 -5.98 1.38
CA PRO A 5 3.99 -5.14 1.78
C PRO A 5 4.75 -4.64 0.55
N GLY A 6 5.23 -3.40 0.58
CA GLY A 6 5.89 -2.71 -0.53
C GLY A 6 4.93 -2.12 -1.57
N LYS A 7 3.61 -2.28 -1.40
CA LYS A 7 2.62 -1.77 -2.35
C LYS A 7 1.73 -0.71 -1.72
N THR A 8 1.41 0.29 -2.52
CA THR A 8 0.43 1.32 -2.18
C THR A 8 -0.72 1.28 -3.16
N VAL A 9 -1.86 1.79 -2.73
CA VAL A 9 -3.03 1.99 -3.58
C VAL A 9 -3.64 3.35 -3.30
N GLU A 10 -4.10 3.99 -4.35
CA GLU A 10 -4.68 5.32 -4.30
C GLU A 10 -6.18 5.23 -4.53
N TYR A 11 -6.93 6.01 -3.75
CA TYR A 11 -8.36 6.18 -3.87
C TYR A 11 -8.68 7.65 -4.14
N ALA A 12 -9.72 7.89 -4.94
CA ALA A 12 -10.26 9.23 -5.11
C ALA A 12 -10.92 9.66 -3.80
N GLY A 13 -10.26 10.51 -3.00
CA GLY A 13 -10.81 11.06 -1.75
C GLY A 13 -11.59 12.36 -1.95
N GLY A 14 -12.16 12.55 -3.15
CA GLY A 14 -12.99 13.69 -3.51
C GLY A 14 -12.31 15.04 -3.27
N SER A 15 -13.07 15.97 -2.69
CA SER A 15 -12.65 17.36 -2.44
C SER A 15 -11.52 17.51 -1.42
N ALA A 16 -11.29 16.50 -0.57
CA ALA A 16 -10.24 16.52 0.45
C ALA A 16 -8.86 16.09 -0.09
N GLY A 17 -8.80 15.50 -1.29
CA GLY A 17 -7.57 15.00 -1.91
C GLY A 17 -7.50 13.49 -1.98
N LYS A 18 -6.54 12.95 -2.74
CA LYS A 18 -6.40 11.49 -2.93
C LYS A 18 -6.02 10.80 -1.62
N VAL A 19 -6.63 9.64 -1.37
CA VAL A 19 -6.31 8.82 -0.20
C VAL A 19 -5.29 7.75 -0.60
N VAL A 20 -4.15 7.72 0.07
CA VAL A 20 -3.12 6.71 -0.17
C VAL A 20 -3.13 5.68 0.95
N TYR A 21 -3.35 4.42 0.59
CA TYR A 21 -3.19 3.28 1.50
C TYR A 21 -1.85 2.60 1.24
N ASN A 22 -1.15 2.23 2.30
CA ASN A 22 0.15 1.57 2.24
C ASN A 22 0.10 0.19 2.93
N GLY A 23 0.43 -0.87 2.18
CA GLY A 23 0.44 -2.24 2.67
C GLY A 23 1.59 -2.57 3.63
N ASP A 24 2.64 -1.73 3.71
CA ASP A 24 3.67 -1.86 4.75
C ASP A 24 3.16 -1.43 6.12
N THR A 25 2.38 -0.36 6.18
CA THR A 25 1.83 0.16 7.45
C THR A 25 0.56 -0.57 7.89
N HIS A 26 -0.07 -1.32 6.99
CA HIS A 26 -1.28 -2.10 7.27
C HIS A 26 -1.07 -3.62 7.10
N GLY A 27 0.19 -4.06 7.06
CA GLY A 27 0.56 -5.44 6.84
C GLY A 27 1.37 -6.05 7.99
N ALA A 28 2.04 -7.15 7.68
CA ALA A 28 2.79 -7.95 8.65
C ALA A 28 3.88 -7.17 9.40
N LYS A 29 4.42 -6.09 8.84
CA LYS A 29 5.40 -5.21 9.50
C LYS A 29 4.83 -4.50 10.74
N GLN A 30 3.50 -4.39 10.84
CA GLN A 30 2.79 -3.89 12.02
C GLN A 30 2.09 -5.02 12.79
N GLY A 31 2.43 -6.28 12.51
CA GLY A 31 1.82 -7.44 13.16
C GLY A 31 0.42 -7.80 12.64
N MET A 32 -0.08 -7.14 11.59
CA MET A 32 -1.39 -7.44 11.00
C MET A 32 -1.32 -8.64 10.05
N LYS A 33 -2.35 -9.49 10.09
CA LYS A 33 -2.50 -10.66 9.22
C LYS A 33 -3.47 -10.37 8.09
N CYS A 34 -3.36 -11.12 7.00
CA CYS A 34 -4.26 -11.02 5.86
C CYS A 34 -5.75 -11.17 6.26
N ASN A 35 -6.02 -12.04 7.25
CA ASN A 35 -7.36 -12.31 7.75
C ASN A 35 -7.95 -11.20 8.62
N ASP A 36 -7.13 -10.27 9.12
CA ASP A 36 -7.64 -9.10 9.86
C ASP A 36 -8.35 -8.11 8.91
N CYS A 37 -8.02 -8.17 7.62
CA CYS A 37 -8.57 -7.29 6.59
C CYS A 37 -9.47 -8.03 5.57
N HIS A 38 -9.17 -9.31 5.29
CA HIS A 38 -9.83 -10.11 4.25
C HIS A 38 -10.50 -11.37 4.82
N PRO A 39 -11.59 -11.85 4.20
CA PRO A 39 -12.35 -11.22 3.12
C PRO A 39 -13.31 -10.10 3.61
N LYS A 40 -13.39 -9.88 4.92
CA LYS A 40 -14.10 -8.77 5.57
C LYS A 40 -13.12 -8.12 6.56
N PRO A 41 -13.07 -6.79 6.67
CA PRO A 41 -13.95 -5.79 6.04
C PRO A 41 -13.71 -5.54 4.53
N PHE A 42 -12.53 -5.85 4.00
CA PHE A 42 -12.21 -5.57 2.60
C PHE A 42 -12.29 -6.82 1.74
N GLY A 43 -12.97 -6.75 0.59
CA GLY A 43 -12.92 -7.82 -0.41
C GLY A 43 -11.55 -7.90 -1.08
N MET A 44 -11.16 -9.07 -1.58
CA MET A 44 -9.87 -9.23 -2.30
C MET A 44 -9.84 -8.51 -3.66
N LYS A 45 -10.99 -8.21 -4.25
CA LYS A 45 -11.12 -7.49 -5.52
C LYS A 45 -11.11 -5.96 -5.31
N LYS A 46 -10.71 -5.20 -6.34
CA LYS A 46 -10.87 -3.73 -6.35
C LYS A 46 -12.36 -3.39 -6.53
N GLY A 47 -12.81 -2.29 -5.92
CA GLY A 47 -14.18 -1.80 -6.06
C GLY A 47 -15.27 -2.55 -5.27
N THR A 48 -14.89 -3.57 -4.49
CA THR A 48 -15.83 -4.31 -3.60
C THR A 48 -16.27 -3.50 -2.39
N PHE A 49 -15.59 -2.37 -2.14
CA PHE A 49 -15.86 -1.46 -1.04
C PHE A 49 -16.01 -0.04 -1.61
N LYS A 50 -16.96 0.71 -1.05
CA LYS A 50 -17.10 2.15 -1.22
C LYS A 50 -17.24 2.77 0.17
N LEU A 51 -16.40 3.76 0.47
CA LEU A 51 -16.55 4.65 1.63
C LEU A 51 -17.07 5.97 1.13
N THR A 52 -18.07 6.52 1.80
CA THR A 52 -18.43 7.93 1.65
C THR A 52 -18.02 8.71 2.90
N VAL A 53 -18.07 10.04 2.82
CA VAL A 53 -17.73 10.89 3.97
C VAL A 53 -18.68 10.63 5.16
N GLU A 54 -19.94 10.31 4.88
CA GLU A 54 -20.93 9.94 5.90
C GLU A 54 -20.59 8.63 6.63
N ASP A 55 -19.83 7.75 5.98
CA ASP A 55 -19.39 6.50 6.58
C ASP A 55 -18.15 6.65 7.47
N HIS A 56 -17.44 7.79 7.45
CA HIS A 56 -16.27 8.02 8.31
C HIS A 56 -16.59 7.99 9.80
N ALA A 57 -17.83 8.31 10.17
CA ALA A 57 -18.29 8.23 11.55
C ALA A 57 -18.63 6.79 11.99
N LYS A 58 -18.70 5.84 11.05
CA LYS A 58 -19.03 4.44 11.32
C LYS A 58 -17.74 3.65 11.59
N ALA A 59 -17.83 2.66 12.47
CA ALA A 59 -16.75 1.72 12.77
C ALA A 59 -16.62 0.65 11.67
N ASP A 60 -16.61 1.08 10.40
CA ASP A 60 -16.53 0.22 9.22
C ASP A 60 -15.25 0.50 8.43
N TYR A 61 -14.73 -0.53 7.77
CA TYR A 61 -13.55 -0.46 6.91
C TYR A 61 -12.34 0.16 7.64
N CYS A 62 -11.92 1.36 7.24
CA CYS A 62 -10.82 2.09 7.87
C CYS A 62 -11.13 2.42 9.34
N GLY A 63 -12.40 2.71 9.67
CA GLY A 63 -12.87 3.08 11.00
C GLY A 63 -12.90 1.92 12.01
N ILE A 64 -12.66 0.67 11.58
CA ILE A 64 -12.53 -0.48 12.49
C ILE A 64 -11.29 -0.34 13.38
N CYS A 65 -10.24 0.31 12.85
CA CYS A 65 -9.00 0.58 13.57
C CYS A 65 -8.75 2.07 13.78
N HIS A 66 -9.13 2.93 12.82
CA HIS A 66 -9.02 4.39 12.95
C HIS A 66 -10.19 4.98 13.76
N ASP A 67 -10.43 4.41 14.94
CA ASP A 67 -11.52 4.75 15.86
C ASP A 67 -11.08 5.74 16.97
N GLY A 68 -9.82 6.18 16.97
CA GLY A 68 -9.23 7.03 18.01
C GLY A 68 -8.69 6.26 19.22
N LYS A 69 -8.94 4.95 19.32
CA LYS A 69 -8.42 4.08 20.40
C LYS A 69 -7.34 3.12 19.89
N LYS A 70 -7.61 2.37 18.81
CA LYS A 70 -6.60 1.45 18.24
C LYS A 70 -5.57 2.19 17.40
N ALA A 71 -6.03 3.16 16.62
CA ALA A 71 -5.22 4.10 15.86
C ALA A 71 -5.86 5.50 15.94
N PHE A 72 -5.27 6.48 15.26
CA PHE A 72 -5.82 7.84 15.18
C PHE A 72 -7.22 7.84 14.54
N SER A 73 -8.05 8.82 14.90
CA SER A 73 -9.44 8.87 14.43
C SER A 73 -9.55 9.36 12.99
N MET A 74 -10.43 8.76 12.19
CA MET A 74 -10.75 9.27 10.85
C MET A 74 -11.45 10.64 10.85
N THR A 75 -12.08 10.99 11.97
CA THR A 75 -12.88 12.21 12.11
C THR A 75 -12.12 13.38 12.70
N ALA A 76 -10.88 13.17 13.14
CA ALA A 76 -10.05 14.23 13.68
C ALA A 76 -9.51 15.10 12.53
N GLU A 77 -9.83 16.39 12.52
CA GLU A 77 -9.37 17.34 11.48
C GLU A 77 -7.84 17.38 11.35
N ALA A 78 -7.13 17.24 12.47
CA ALA A 78 -5.67 17.18 12.49
C ALA A 78 -5.10 15.95 11.75
N ASP A 79 -5.91 14.90 11.59
CA ASP A 79 -5.51 13.62 11.00
C ASP A 79 -5.97 13.47 9.54
N CYS A 80 -6.81 14.37 9.02
CA CYS A 80 -7.29 14.29 7.63
C CYS A 80 -6.13 14.20 6.63
N GLY A 81 -5.05 14.97 6.85
CA GLY A 81 -3.87 14.99 5.98
C GLY A 81 -3.00 13.72 6.04
N LYS A 82 -3.23 12.82 7.01
CA LYS A 82 -2.49 11.55 7.10
C LYS A 82 -2.91 10.55 6.02
N CYS A 83 -4.16 10.65 5.59
CA CYS A 83 -4.72 9.82 4.53
C CYS A 83 -4.90 10.63 3.25
N HIS A 84 -5.49 11.83 3.35
CA HIS A 84 -5.78 12.70 2.22
C HIS A 84 -4.53 13.51 1.83
N MET A 85 -3.75 12.96 0.92
CA MET A 85 -2.59 13.64 0.38
C MET A 85 -3.04 14.66 -0.66
N LYS A 86 -2.98 15.95 -0.32
CA LYS A 86 -3.23 17.04 -1.26
C LYS A 86 -2.26 16.89 -2.44
N ALA A 87 -2.77 16.95 -3.67
CA ALA A 87 -1.94 16.97 -4.86
C ALA A 87 -1.12 18.26 -4.89
N ALA A 88 0.02 18.25 -4.21
CA ALA A 88 1.15 19.14 -4.41
C ALA A 88 2.39 18.25 -4.29
N ALA A 89 2.69 17.58 -5.40
CA ALA A 89 3.94 16.95 -5.80
C ALA A 89 3.59 15.72 -6.65
N GLU A 90 4.00 15.78 -7.92
CA GLU A 90 4.37 14.60 -8.68
C GLU A 90 5.15 13.63 -7.79
N PRO A 91 4.95 12.30 -7.91
CA PRO A 91 5.94 11.38 -7.38
C PRO A 91 7.22 11.63 -8.20
N GLU A 92 8.12 12.44 -7.66
CA GLU A 92 9.49 12.49 -8.12
C GLU A 92 9.98 11.04 -8.14
N LYS A 93 10.24 10.58 -9.37
CA LYS A 93 10.97 9.37 -9.68
C LYS A 93 12.06 9.16 -8.63
N LYS A 94 12.04 8.01 -7.96
CA LYS A 94 13.30 7.34 -7.69
C LYS A 94 13.26 5.97 -8.36
N PRO A 95 14.25 5.68 -9.23
CA PRO A 95 14.11 4.73 -10.30
C PRO A 95 14.27 3.30 -9.80
N GLU A 96 13.77 2.41 -10.64
CA GLU A 96 14.20 1.03 -10.78
C GLU A 96 15.74 0.90 -10.93
N GLU A 97 16.22 -0.32 -10.68
CA GLU A 97 17.60 -0.87 -10.78
C GLU A 97 18.45 -0.82 -9.50
N ALA A 98 18.53 -1.91 -8.71
CA ALA A 98 19.24 -3.19 -8.91
C ALA A 98 20.76 -3.05 -8.64
N PRO A 99 21.43 -4.06 -8.04
CA PRO A 99 21.71 -5.29 -8.77
C PRO A 99 21.64 -6.60 -7.97
N ALA A 100 21.33 -7.64 -8.75
CA ALA A 100 21.84 -9.02 -8.74
C ALA A 100 22.66 -9.51 -7.52
N VAL A 101 22.25 -10.66 -6.98
CA VAL A 101 23.15 -11.58 -6.29
C VAL A 101 23.31 -12.88 -7.07
N LYS A 102 24.59 -13.15 -7.35
CA LYS A 102 25.28 -14.45 -7.51
C LYS A 102 25.08 -15.25 -8.80
N MET A 103 26.13 -15.11 -9.62
CA MET A 103 26.68 -16.12 -10.52
C MET A 103 26.87 -17.46 -9.79
N GLU A 104 26.40 -18.53 -10.45
CA GLU A 104 26.86 -19.90 -10.23
C GLU A 104 27.95 -20.22 -11.26
N GLU A 105 28.85 -21.11 -10.85
CA GLU A 105 30.17 -21.40 -11.37
C GLU A 105 30.16 -22.57 -12.38
N ALA A 106 30.97 -22.49 -13.44
CA ALA A 106 31.66 -23.60 -14.13
C ALA A 106 32.16 -23.10 -15.50
N ALA A 107 33.43 -22.71 -15.63
CA ALA A 107 34.58 -23.56 -15.92
C ALA A 107 34.87 -23.68 -17.44
N PRO A 108 36.15 -23.76 -17.85
CA PRO A 108 36.65 -23.21 -19.12
C PRO A 108 37.08 -24.30 -20.12
N ALA A 109 37.26 -23.93 -21.40
CA ALA A 109 38.38 -24.37 -22.27
C ALA A 109 38.24 -23.84 -23.73
N PRO A 110 39.34 -23.72 -24.49
CA PRO A 110 39.54 -22.67 -25.50
C PRO A 110 39.73 -23.16 -26.95
N ALA A 111 39.78 -22.16 -27.86
CA ALA A 111 40.57 -22.01 -29.11
C ALA A 111 40.66 -23.16 -30.14
N GLU A 112 40.33 -22.88 -31.41
CA GLU A 112 41.30 -22.71 -32.51
C GLU A 112 40.68 -22.61 -33.92
N GLU A 113 41.29 -21.70 -34.68
CA GLU A 113 41.61 -21.67 -36.12
C GLU A 113 40.61 -21.75 -37.29
N LYS A 114 40.84 -20.77 -38.18
CA LYS A 114 40.34 -20.60 -39.53
C LYS A 114 41.12 -21.52 -40.47
N LYS A 115 40.40 -22.15 -41.40
CA LYS A 115 40.90 -22.55 -42.71
C LYS A 115 40.00 -21.93 -43.77
#